data_AF-A0A1Z5IS23-F1
#
_entry.id   AF-A0A1Z5IS23-F1
#
_cell.length_a   1.000
_cell.length_b   1.000
_cell.length_c   1.000
_cell.angle_alpha   90.00
_cell.angle_beta   90.00
_cell.angle_gamma   90.00
#
_symmetry.space_group_name_H-M   'P 1'
#
loop_
_entity.id
_entity.type
_entity.pdbx_description
1 polymer ?
#
loop_
_entity_poly.entity_id
_entity_poly.type
_entity_poly.pdbx_seq_one_letter_code
_entity_poly.pdbx_strand_id
1 'polypeptide(L)'
;MNDLIKGVQKWSTERKLSNGDSSKQLNKLMEELGELAEGYNKNNNDKIIDSMGDMTVVMIILCQQLGIDFEGCLQEAYDTIHHRKGKTVNGVFIKESDLNETN
;
A
#
# COMPACT_ATOMS: atom_id res chain seq x y z
N MET A 1 9.50 11.60 -2.80
CA MET A 1 8.60 10.47 -3.10
C MET A 1 8.69 10.10 -4.58
N ASN A 2 8.53 11.06 -5.47
CA ASN A 2 8.44 10.83 -6.92
C ASN A 2 9.72 10.20 -7.50
N ASP A 3 10.88 10.55 -6.97
CA ASP A 3 12.16 9.96 -7.41
C ASP A 3 12.29 8.47 -7.04
N LEU A 4 11.74 8.06 -5.89
CA LEU A 4 11.73 6.64 -5.47
C LEU A 4 10.74 5.83 -6.31
N ILE A 5 9.53 6.36 -6.55
CA ILE A 5 8.53 5.73 -7.41
C ILE A 5 9.10 5.52 -8.82
N LYS A 6 9.71 6.56 -9.41
CA LYS A 6 10.37 6.48 -10.72
C LYS A 6 11.53 5.48 -10.72
N GLY A 7 12.31 5.42 -9.63
CA GLY A 7 13.37 4.44 -9.44
C GLY A 7 12.86 3.01 -9.50
N VAL A 8 11.77 2.70 -8.79
CA VAL A 8 11.13 1.38 -8.79
C VAL A 8 10.56 1.04 -10.18
N GLN A 9 9.86 1.98 -10.81
CA GLN A 9 9.32 1.80 -12.17
C GLN A 9 10.42 1.49 -13.19
N LYS A 10 11.55 2.21 -13.12
CA LYS A 10 12.71 1.97 -13.98
C LYS A 10 13.31 0.57 -13.72
N TRP A 11 13.53 0.22 -12.46
CA TRP A 11 14.07 -1.09 -12.05
C TRP A 11 13.20 -2.25 -12.56
N SER A 12 11.87 -2.07 -12.50
CA SER A 12 10.86 -3.01 -13.00
C SER A 12 10.90 -3.16 -14.52
N THR A 13 10.97 -2.05 -15.25
CA THR A 13 11.07 -2.05 -16.72
C THR A 13 12.35 -2.73 -17.21
N GLU A 14 13.50 -2.44 -16.58
CA GLU A 14 14.79 -3.07 -16.93
C GLU A 14 14.77 -4.60 -16.78
N ARG A 15 13.91 -5.11 -15.89
CA ARG A 15 13.71 -6.55 -15.63
C ARG A 15 12.52 -7.15 -16.38
N LYS A 16 11.86 -6.37 -17.24
CA LYS A 16 10.66 -6.77 -17.98
C LYS A 16 9.49 -7.18 -17.07
N LEU A 17 9.47 -6.73 -15.82
CA LEU A 17 8.37 -6.96 -14.89
C LEU A 17 7.17 -6.08 -15.22
N SER A 18 7.41 -4.88 -15.74
CA SER A 18 6.35 -3.91 -16.10
C SER A 18 5.38 -4.41 -17.18
N ASN A 19 5.78 -5.39 -18.00
CA ASN A 19 4.94 -6.01 -19.05
C ASN A 19 4.48 -7.42 -18.65
N GLY A 20 4.62 -7.78 -17.37
CA GLY A 20 4.25 -9.08 -16.83
C GLY A 20 2.76 -9.21 -16.56
N ASP A 21 2.33 -10.44 -16.24
CA ASP A 21 0.98 -10.74 -15.78
C ASP A 21 0.72 -10.14 -14.39
N SER A 22 -0.26 -9.25 -14.30
CA SER A 22 -0.65 -8.57 -13.05
C SER A 22 -1.11 -9.51 -11.95
N SER A 23 -1.63 -10.70 -12.32
CA SER A 23 -2.00 -11.73 -11.35
C SER A 23 -0.80 -12.19 -10.52
N LYS A 24 0.42 -12.16 -11.09
CA LYS A 24 1.65 -12.51 -10.37
C LYS A 24 2.03 -11.45 -9.34
N GLN A 25 1.82 -10.16 -9.64
CA GLN A 25 2.05 -9.11 -8.64
C GLN A 25 1.01 -9.15 -7.53
N LEU A 26 -0.25 -9.51 -7.83
CA LEU A 26 -1.25 -9.76 -6.80
C LEU A 26 -0.86 -10.93 -5.88
N ASN A 27 -0.36 -12.02 -6.44
CA ASN A 27 0.15 -13.15 -5.65
C ASN A 27 1.33 -12.73 -4.78
N LYS A 28 2.27 -11.95 -5.34
CA LYS A 28 3.42 -11.44 -4.58
C LYS A 28 3.00 -10.49 -3.46
N LEU A 29 1.99 -9.65 -3.68
CA LEU A 29 1.44 -8.78 -2.63
C LEU A 29 0.87 -9.60 -1.46
N MET A 30 0.20 -10.72 -1.75
CA MET A 30 -0.30 -11.63 -0.73
C MET A 30 0.83 -12.32 0.04
N GLU A 31 1.91 -12.68 -0.65
CA GLU A 31 3.14 -13.21 -0.02
C GLU A 31 3.74 -12.19 0.97
N GLU A 32 3.95 -10.93 0.53
CA GLU A 32 4.51 -9.88 1.39
C GLU A 32 3.62 -9.55 2.59
N LEU A 33 2.30 -9.60 2.42
CA LEU A 33 1.36 -9.45 3.53
C LEU A 33 1.50 -10.59 4.56
N GLY A 34 1.73 -11.82 4.10
CA GLY A 34 2.01 -12.97 4.95
C GLY A 34 3.32 -12.80 5.74
N GLU A 35 4.35 -12.27 5.09
CA GLU A 35 5.64 -11.96 5.72
C GLU A 35 5.52 -10.85 6.79
N LEU A 36 4.74 -9.81 6.51
CA LEU A 36 4.41 -8.77 7.48
C LEU A 36 3.70 -9.35 8.71
N ALA A 37 2.69 -10.20 8.49
CA ALA A 37 1.96 -10.86 9.56
C ALA A 37 2.87 -11.76 10.42
N GLU A 38 3.78 -12.51 9.78
CA GLU A 38 4.79 -13.30 10.47
C GLU A 38 5.73 -12.42 11.32
N GLY A 39 6.26 -11.34 10.73
CA GLY A 39 7.15 -10.40 11.40
C GLY A 39 6.50 -9.78 12.63
N TYR A 40 5.23 -9.35 12.49
CA TYR A 40 4.43 -8.81 13.60
C TYR A 40 4.24 -9.84 14.72
N ASN A 41 3.79 -11.05 14.40
CA ASN A 41 3.55 -12.10 15.39
C ASN A 41 4.81 -12.51 16.16
N LYS A 42 6.00 -12.30 15.58
CA LYS A 42 7.30 -12.63 16.19
C LYS A 42 7.98 -11.41 16.83
N ASN A 43 7.34 -10.24 16.88
CA ASN A 43 7.95 -8.97 17.31
C ASN A 43 9.28 -8.65 16.60
N ASN A 44 9.39 -9.02 15.31
CA ASN A 44 10.57 -8.79 14.51
C ASN A 44 10.42 -7.48 13.72
N ASN A 45 10.87 -6.38 14.31
CA ASN A 45 10.76 -5.04 13.72
C ASN A 45 11.47 -4.90 12.38
N ASP A 46 12.61 -5.56 12.19
CA ASP A 46 13.36 -5.50 10.93
C ASP A 46 12.54 -6.11 9.80
N LYS A 47 11.93 -7.28 10.05
CA LYS A 47 11.04 -7.93 9.07
C LYS A 47 9.78 -7.11 8.81
N ILE A 48 9.22 -6.46 9.83
CA ILE A 48 8.06 -5.56 9.63
C ILE A 48 8.41 -4.41 8.68
N ILE A 49 9.57 -3.77 8.87
CA ILE A 49 10.01 -2.65 8.02
C ILE A 49 10.26 -3.12 6.59
N ASP A 50 10.92 -4.28 6.44
CA ASP A 50 11.24 -4.90 5.15
C ASP A 50 9.95 -5.23 4.37
N SER A 51 9.02 -5.98 4.96
CA SER A 51 7.77 -6.38 4.30
C SER A 51 6.88 -5.17 3.96
N MET A 52 6.87 -4.10 4.77
CA MET A 52 6.16 -2.86 4.42
C MET A 52 6.76 -2.17 3.19
N GLY A 53 8.09 -2.21 3.07
CA GLY A 53 8.81 -1.74 1.88
C GLY A 53 8.48 -2.57 0.65
N ASP A 54 8.55 -3.89 0.76
CA ASP A 54 8.30 -4.81 -0.35
C ASP A 54 6.85 -4.76 -0.84
N MET A 55 5.87 -4.67 0.08
CA MET A 55 4.48 -4.41 -0.29
C MET A 55 4.35 -3.13 -1.13
N THR A 56 5.07 -2.07 -0.75
CA THR A 56 5.05 -0.80 -1.48
C THR A 56 5.66 -0.93 -2.87
N VAL A 57 6.79 -1.63 -3.01
CA VAL A 57 7.43 -1.92 -4.29
C VAL A 57 6.48 -2.70 -5.21
N VAL A 58 5.85 -3.76 -4.68
CA VAL A 58 4.89 -4.58 -5.43
C VAL A 58 3.69 -3.75 -5.89
N MET A 59 3.13 -2.89 -5.04
CA MET A 59 2.03 -2.00 -5.43
C MET A 59 2.41 -1.03 -6.54
N ILE A 60 3.62 -0.44 -6.49
CA ILE A 60 4.11 0.45 -7.57
C ILE A 60 4.21 -0.32 -8.90
N ILE A 61 4.75 -1.54 -8.88
CA ILE A 61 4.90 -2.36 -10.08
C ILE A 61 3.54 -2.82 -10.61
N LEU A 62 2.61 -3.18 -9.73
CA LEU A 62 1.25 -3.53 -10.11
C LEU A 62 0.54 -2.36 -10.79
N CYS A 63 0.64 -1.15 -10.23
CA CYS A 63 0.11 0.06 -10.87
C CYS A 63 0.74 0.27 -12.26
N GLN A 64 2.05 0.09 -12.39
CA GLN A 64 2.75 0.18 -13.68
C GLN A 64 2.21 -0.82 -14.70
N GLN A 65 1.96 -2.08 -14.31
CA GLN A 65 1.40 -3.12 -15.18
C GLN A 65 -0.06 -2.84 -15.59
N LEU A 66 -0.83 -2.19 -14.72
CA LEU A 66 -2.22 -1.82 -14.97
C LEU A 66 -2.39 -0.48 -15.70
N GLY A 67 -1.29 0.25 -15.94
CA GLY A 67 -1.35 1.60 -16.51
C GLY A 67 -1.94 2.65 -15.56
N ILE A 68 -1.83 2.42 -14.25
CA ILE A 68 -2.36 3.29 -13.19
C ILE A 68 -1.21 4.14 -12.61
N ASP A 69 -1.49 5.41 -12.33
CA ASP A 69 -0.56 6.28 -11.61
C ASP A 69 -0.65 6.04 -10.09
N PHE A 70 0.42 5.46 -9.52
CA PHE A 70 0.50 5.19 -8.08
C PHE A 70 0.47 6.47 -7.23
N GLU A 71 1.11 7.56 -7.70
CA GLU A 71 1.10 8.83 -6.98
C GLU A 71 -0.31 9.43 -6.97
N GLY A 72 -1.00 9.42 -8.11
CA GLY A 72 -2.41 9.77 -8.23
C GLY A 72 -3.31 8.96 -7.30
N CYS A 73 -3.16 7.63 -7.22
CA CYS A 73 -3.93 6.81 -6.28
C CYS A 73 -3.71 7.22 -4.82
N LEU A 74 -2.46 7.50 -4.44
CA LEU A 74 -2.14 7.94 -3.08
C LEU A 74 -2.71 9.34 -2.81
N GLN A 75 -2.66 10.24 -3.79
CA GLN A 75 -3.22 11.59 -3.70
C GLN A 75 -4.74 11.53 -3.50
N GLU A 76 -5.47 10.75 -4.31
CA GLU A 76 -6.92 10.57 -4.17
C GLU A 76 -7.30 9.99 -2.80
N ALA A 77 -6.55 9.01 -2.32
CA ALA A 77 -6.74 8.45 -0.98
C ALA A 77 -6.48 9.50 0.11
N TYR A 78 -5.42 10.30 -0.02
CA TYR A 78 -5.10 11.38 0.92
C TYR A 78 -6.18 12.48 0.91
N ASP A 79 -6.61 12.91 -0.26
CA ASP A 79 -7.67 13.90 -0.47
C ASP A 79 -8.96 13.47 0.23
N THR A 80 -9.22 12.17 0.25
CA THR A 80 -10.37 11.57 0.93
C THR A 80 -10.24 11.52 2.45
N ILE A 81 -9.02 11.39 3.01
CA ILE A 81 -8.83 11.19 4.47
C ILE A 81 -8.40 12.45 5.23
N HIS A 82 -7.69 13.38 4.60
CA HIS A 82 -7.02 14.49 5.31
C HIS A 82 -7.99 15.48 5.98
N HIS A 83 -9.21 15.60 5.47
CA HIS A 83 -10.25 16.48 6.02
C HIS A 83 -11.30 15.73 6.83
N ARG A 84 -11.14 14.40 7.04
CA ARG A 84 -12.13 13.62 7.79
C ARG A 84 -12.18 14.08 9.24
N LYS A 85 -13.39 14.40 9.68
CA LYS A 85 -13.71 14.61 11.10
C LYS A 85 -14.21 13.31 11.70
N GLY A 86 -13.87 13.06 12.96
CA GLY A 86 -14.16 11.80 13.62
C GLY A 86 -13.41 11.66 14.95
N LYS A 87 -13.51 10.49 15.56
CA LYS A 87 -12.80 10.14 16.79
C LYS A 87 -12.23 8.74 16.68
N THR A 88 -11.06 8.53 17.27
CA THR A 88 -10.50 7.19 17.43
C THR A 88 -11.12 6.52 18.64
N VAL A 89 -11.79 5.38 18.44
CA VAL A 89 -12.37 4.55 19.49
C VAL A 89 -11.76 3.16 19.38
N ASN A 90 -11.13 2.67 20.44
CA ASN A 90 -10.45 1.37 20.47
C ASN A 90 -9.44 1.14 19.33
N GLY A 91 -8.68 2.19 18.98
CA GLY A 91 -7.66 2.13 17.92
C GLY A 91 -8.20 2.24 16.49
N VAL A 92 -9.52 2.35 16.31
CA VAL A 92 -10.16 2.51 15.00
C VAL A 92 -10.69 3.93 14.87
N PHE A 93 -10.38 4.58 13.74
CA PHE A 93 -10.93 5.89 13.42
C PHE A 93 -12.39 5.77 12.95
N ILE A 94 -13.33 6.36 13.71
CA ILE A 94 -14.76 6.41 13.37
C ILE A 94 -15.09 7.80 12.84
N LYS A 95 -15.73 7.88 11.67
CA LYS A 95 -16.12 9.16 11.07
C LYS A 95 -17.24 9.82 11.87
N GLU A 96 -17.27 11.15 11.86
CA GLU A 96 -18.29 11.94 12.56
C GLU A 96 -19.72 11.65 12.07
N SER A 97 -19.91 11.36 10.77
CA SER A 97 -21.19 10.91 10.20
C SER A 97 -21.71 9.65 10.90
N ASP A 98 -20.82 8.70 11.15
CA ASP A 98 -21.15 7.36 11.64
C ASP A 98 -21.36 7.38 13.19
N LEU A 99 -20.84 8.40 13.87
CA LEU A 99 -21.07 8.65 15.30
C LEU A 99 -22.47 9.20 15.60
N ASN A 100 -23.12 9.83 14.61
CA ASN A 100 -24.42 10.48 14.79
C ASN A 100 -25.62 9.60 14.40
N GLU A 101 -25.38 8.43 13.81
CA GLU A 101 -26.43 7.44 13.48
C GLU A 101 -26.83 6.55 14.67
N THR A 102 -26.18 6.70 15.83
CA THR A 102 -26.46 5.90 17.04
C THR A 102 -27.46 6.52 18.03
N ASN A 103 -28.25 7.53 17.61
CA ASN A 103 -29.31 8.14 18.43
C ASN A 103 -30.72 7.74 17.99
#